data_AF-A0A1A8SH34-F1
#
_entry.id   AF-A0A1A8SH34-F1
#
_cell.length_a   1.000
_cell.length_b   1.000
_cell.length_c   1.000
_cell.angle_alpha   90.00
_cell.angle_beta   90.00
_cell.angle_gamma   90.00
#
_symmetry.space_group_name_H-M   'P 1'
#
loop_
_entity.id
_entity.type
_entity.pdbx_description
1 polymer ?
#
loop_
_entity_poly.entity_id
_entity_poly.type
_entity_poly.pdbx_seq_one_letter_code
_entity_poly.pdbx_strand_id
1 'polypeptide(L)'
;MAPIVERFVSPGKGNGLRATARISRGQLVYSDRPLACCVSNKHSKEVCHHCFSRRETLLRCSQCKMARYCNATCQKQAWSGHKRECKCLCILLPRLPTDSVRLAARLIFALLSPSRSCSSELYSLDEHESHLDLMSEQKKEGLCQLASMLELYTHHEVSNLTEEVTSALPPSCRDALSLIAKV
;
A
#
# COMPACT_ATOMS: atom_id res chain seq x y z
N MET A 1 -13.95 17.81 16.66
CA MET A 1 -15.01 18.19 15.69
C MET A 1 -15.74 16.92 15.29
N ALA A 2 -17.07 16.93 15.26
CA ALA A 2 -17.81 15.79 14.70
C ALA A 2 -17.43 15.63 13.22
N PRO A 3 -17.26 14.39 12.72
CA PRO A 3 -16.98 14.18 11.31
C PRO A 3 -18.13 14.73 10.46
N ILE A 4 -17.79 15.53 9.44
CA ILE A 4 -18.78 16.15 8.53
C ILE A 4 -19.21 15.20 7.38
N VAL A 5 -18.68 13.98 7.41
CA VAL A 5 -19.05 12.86 6.55
C VAL A 5 -19.28 11.62 7.38
N GLU A 6 -20.21 10.79 6.95
CA GLU A 6 -20.46 9.48 7.53
C GLU A 6 -20.61 8.42 6.45
N ARG A 7 -20.41 7.16 6.84
CA ARG A 7 -20.63 6.00 5.99
C ARG A 7 -22.12 5.84 5.71
N PHE A 8 -22.44 5.41 4.50
CA PHE A 8 -23.79 4.97 4.16
C PHE A 8 -23.75 3.94 3.03
N VAL A 9 -24.84 3.21 2.84
CA VAL A 9 -25.03 2.35 1.67
C VAL A 9 -25.75 3.15 0.60
N SER A 10 -25.10 3.34 -0.54
CA SER A 10 -25.67 3.98 -1.71
C SER A 10 -26.43 2.95 -2.56
N PRO A 11 -27.75 3.14 -2.80
CA PRO A 11 -28.54 2.23 -3.63
C PRO A 11 -27.88 2.00 -5.00
N GLY A 12 -27.70 0.73 -5.37
CA GLY A 12 -27.09 0.31 -6.63
C GLY A 12 -25.57 0.58 -6.78
N LYS A 13 -24.90 1.09 -5.75
CA LYS A 13 -23.47 1.46 -5.80
C LYS A 13 -22.63 0.95 -4.61
N GLY A 14 -23.24 0.20 -3.69
CA GLY A 14 -22.57 -0.34 -2.52
C GLY A 14 -22.25 0.71 -1.47
N ASN A 15 -21.05 0.67 -0.91
CA ASN A 15 -20.59 1.54 0.17
C ASN A 15 -20.29 2.97 -0.32
N GLY A 16 -20.52 3.98 0.52
CA GLY A 16 -20.23 5.38 0.19
C GLY A 16 -20.10 6.29 1.40
N LEU A 17 -19.76 7.54 1.14
CA LEU A 17 -19.71 8.62 2.13
C LEU A 17 -20.77 9.69 1.81
N ARG A 18 -21.53 10.12 2.81
CA ARG A 18 -22.49 11.22 2.70
C ARG A 18 -22.16 12.33 3.69
N ALA A 19 -22.49 13.57 3.34
CA ALA A 19 -22.29 14.71 4.23
C ALA A 19 -23.32 14.70 5.37
N THR A 20 -22.86 14.95 6.60
CA THR A 20 -23.72 15.12 7.78
C THR A 20 -24.03 16.60 8.07
N ALA A 21 -23.37 17.51 7.34
CA ALA A 21 -23.53 18.95 7.46
C ALA A 21 -23.25 19.64 6.11
N ARG A 22 -23.54 20.94 6.02
CA ARG A 22 -23.22 21.76 4.86
C ARG A 22 -21.70 21.85 4.66
N ILE A 23 -21.22 21.57 3.45
CA ILE A 23 -19.82 21.71 3.04
C ILE A 23 -19.67 22.95 2.18
N SER A 24 -18.80 23.88 2.58
CA SER A 24 -18.50 25.09 1.82
C SER A 24 -17.39 24.87 0.79
N ARG A 25 -17.32 25.72 -0.24
CA ARG A 25 -16.23 25.65 -1.24
C ARG A 25 -14.88 25.84 -0.54
N GLY A 26 -13.93 24.95 -0.82
CA GLY A 26 -12.60 24.96 -0.22
C GLY A 26 -12.51 24.39 1.19
N GLN A 27 -13.63 23.94 1.79
CA GLN A 27 -13.60 23.34 3.11
C GLN A 27 -12.93 21.96 3.08
N LEU A 28 -11.98 21.73 4.00
CA LEU A 28 -11.38 20.42 4.20
C LEU A 28 -12.42 19.46 4.79
N VAL A 29 -12.69 18.37 4.07
CA VAL A 29 -13.70 17.36 4.47
C VAL A 29 -13.08 16.22 5.27
N TYR A 30 -11.98 15.66 4.76
CA TYR A 30 -11.26 14.56 5.37
C TYR A 30 -9.79 14.63 4.94
N SER A 31 -8.88 14.21 5.80
CA SER A 31 -7.45 14.10 5.49
C SER A 31 -6.90 12.90 6.23
N ASP A 32 -6.07 12.12 5.55
CA ASP A 32 -5.46 10.93 6.13
C ASP A 32 -4.07 10.67 5.55
N ARG A 33 -3.31 9.85 6.26
CA ARG A 33 -2.02 9.34 5.80
C ARG A 33 -2.24 7.99 5.11
N PRO A 34 -1.52 7.69 4.02
CA PRO A 34 -1.67 6.41 3.35
C PRO A 34 -1.26 5.27 4.28
N LEU A 35 -2.07 4.20 4.32
CA LEU A 35 -1.74 2.95 4.99
C LEU A 35 -0.39 2.41 4.45
N ALA A 36 -0.26 2.35 3.14
CA ALA A 36 0.98 2.09 2.42
C ALA A 36 1.05 2.94 1.15
N CYS A 37 2.27 3.18 0.66
CA CYS A 37 2.52 3.92 -0.56
C CYS A 37 3.86 3.53 -1.17
N CYS A 38 3.98 3.58 -2.50
CA CYS A 38 5.25 3.41 -3.22
C CYS A 38 5.38 4.44 -4.34
N VAL A 39 6.61 4.82 -4.67
CA VAL A 39 6.89 5.64 -5.86
C VAL A 39 6.85 4.73 -7.09
N SER A 40 6.14 5.17 -8.13
CA SER A 40 6.08 4.46 -9.41
C SER A 40 7.49 4.22 -9.97
N ASN A 41 7.70 3.03 -10.52
CA ASN A 41 8.95 2.62 -11.14
C ASN A 41 9.43 3.63 -12.19
N LYS A 42 8.50 4.21 -12.96
CA LYS A 42 8.77 5.24 -13.99
C LYS A 42 9.46 6.49 -13.42
N HIS A 43 9.12 6.88 -12.19
CA HIS A 43 9.60 8.11 -11.54
C HIS A 43 10.57 7.85 -10.38
N SER A 44 10.96 6.58 -10.16
CA SER A 44 11.82 6.15 -9.06
C SER A 44 13.17 6.89 -8.98
N LYS A 45 13.66 7.40 -10.12
CA LYS A 45 14.94 8.14 -10.18
C LYS A 45 14.84 9.62 -9.83
N GLU A 46 13.63 10.19 -9.86
CA GLU A 46 13.36 11.64 -9.79
C GLU A 46 12.53 12.05 -8.56
N VAL A 47 11.90 11.08 -7.89
CA VAL A 47 11.00 11.32 -6.76
C VAL A 47 11.58 10.73 -5.47
N CYS A 48 11.51 11.51 -4.39
CA CYS A 48 11.84 11.02 -3.06
C CYS A 48 10.82 9.97 -2.58
N HIS A 49 11.32 8.82 -2.16
CA HIS A 49 10.54 7.68 -1.66
C HIS A 49 9.95 7.88 -0.25
N HIS A 50 10.13 9.06 0.35
CA HIS A 50 9.54 9.44 1.62
C HIS A 50 8.49 10.54 1.46
N CYS A 51 8.90 11.71 0.97
CA CYS A 51 8.06 12.91 0.91
C CYS A 51 7.44 13.16 -0.47
N PHE A 52 7.68 12.27 -1.45
CA PHE A 52 7.13 12.35 -2.81
C PHE A 52 7.51 13.63 -3.60
N SER A 53 8.42 14.44 -3.07
CA SER A 53 8.94 15.62 -3.78
C SER A 53 9.85 15.19 -4.93
N ARG A 54 9.70 15.86 -6.09
CA ARG A 54 10.63 15.76 -7.20
C ARG A 54 11.89 16.56 -6.91
N ARG A 55 13.06 16.01 -7.24
CA ARG A 55 14.36 16.70 -7.15
C ARG A 55 15.25 16.28 -8.31
N GLU A 56 16.10 17.19 -8.75
CA GLU A 56 17.12 16.90 -9.77
C GLU A 56 18.16 15.90 -9.25
N THR A 57 18.57 16.05 -7.99
CA THR A 57 19.53 15.19 -7.32
C THR A 57 18.89 14.51 -6.11
N LEU A 58 19.12 13.20 -5.99
CA LEU A 58 18.61 12.38 -4.89
C LEU A 58 19.68 11.42 -4.41
N LEU A 59 19.70 11.21 -3.09
CA LEU A 59 20.54 10.21 -2.44
C LEU A 59 19.93 8.83 -2.62
N ARG A 60 20.76 7.86 -3.02
CA ARG A 60 20.34 6.48 -3.24
C ARG A 60 20.54 5.65 -1.97
N CYS A 61 19.57 4.80 -1.64
CA CYS A 61 19.75 3.80 -0.59
C CYS A 61 21.00 2.96 -0.87
N SER A 62 21.92 2.87 0.09
CA SER A 62 23.19 2.17 -0.09
C SER A 62 23.04 0.64 -0.15
N GLN A 63 21.94 0.09 0.36
CA GLN A 63 21.68 -1.35 0.33
C GLN A 63 21.00 -1.76 -0.98
N CYS A 64 19.71 -1.45 -1.16
CA CYS A 64 18.95 -1.90 -2.32
C CYS A 64 19.27 -1.16 -3.62
N LYS A 65 19.94 0.00 -3.56
CA LYS A 65 20.23 0.86 -4.73
C LYS A 65 19.02 1.33 -5.55
N MET A 66 17.78 1.01 -5.17
CA MET A 66 16.58 1.44 -5.88
C MET A 66 15.95 2.68 -5.24
N ALA A 67 15.67 2.64 -3.93
CA ALA A 67 15.00 3.75 -3.25
C ALA A 67 15.87 5.00 -3.21
N ARG A 68 15.23 6.17 -3.38
CA ARG A 68 15.91 7.48 -3.44
C ARG A 68 15.29 8.51 -2.50
N TYR A 69 16.11 9.41 -1.96
CA TYR A 69 15.71 10.37 -0.92
C TYR A 69 16.29 11.76 -1.17
N CYS A 70 15.57 12.81 -0.77
CA CYS A 70 16.09 14.18 -0.86
C CYS A 70 17.35 14.38 0.00
N ASN A 71 17.38 13.75 1.18
CA ASN A 71 18.42 13.92 2.19
C ASN A 71 18.38 12.76 3.20
N ALA A 72 19.37 12.75 4.11
CA ALA A 72 19.47 11.75 5.17
C ALA A 72 18.24 11.71 6.10
N THR A 73 17.58 12.85 6.32
CA THR A 73 16.35 12.92 7.14
C THR A 73 15.22 12.13 6.51
N CYS A 74 14.94 12.33 5.23
CA CYS A 74 13.93 11.56 4.48
C CYS A 74 14.27 10.06 4.46
N GLN A 75 15.55 9.71 4.30
CA GLN A 75 15.99 8.32 4.34
C GLN A 75 15.72 7.67 5.71
N LYS A 76 16.07 8.37 6.81
CA LYS A 76 15.85 7.89 8.18
C LYS A 76 14.35 7.73 8.47
N GLN A 77 13.53 8.70 8.08
CA GLN A 77 12.07 8.66 8.32
C GLN A 77 11.38 7.58 7.50
N ALA A 78 11.85 7.27 6.28
CA ALA A 78 11.32 6.18 5.48
C ALA A 78 11.74 4.79 5.95
N TRP A 79 12.76 4.68 6.82
CA TRP A 79 13.38 3.39 7.13
C TRP A 79 12.42 2.37 7.72
N SER A 80 11.49 2.77 8.60
CA SER A 80 10.51 1.85 9.17
C SER A 80 9.65 1.17 8.10
N GLY A 81 9.16 1.93 7.12
CA GLY A 81 8.38 1.38 5.99
C GLY A 81 9.22 0.76 4.88
N HIS A 82 10.51 1.13 4.77
CA HIS A 82 11.40 0.63 3.72
C HIS A 82 12.18 -0.63 4.13
N LYS A 83 12.49 -0.83 5.41
CA LYS A 83 13.45 -1.84 5.88
C LYS A 83 13.18 -3.25 5.33
N ARG A 84 11.92 -3.70 5.40
CA ARG A 84 11.52 -5.04 4.89
C ARG A 84 11.63 -5.10 3.37
N GLU A 85 11.03 -4.14 2.66
CA GLU A 85 11.12 -4.02 1.19
C GLU A 85 12.57 -3.91 0.71
N CYS A 86 13.45 -3.22 1.45
CA CYS A 86 14.85 -3.04 1.10
C CYS A 86 15.56 -4.37 0.91
N LYS A 87 15.31 -5.34 1.80
CA LYS A 87 15.88 -6.69 1.70
C LYS A 87 15.32 -7.45 0.51
N CYS A 88 14.00 -7.41 0.30
CA CYS A 88 13.35 -8.00 -0.87
C CYS A 88 13.95 -7.48 -2.19
N LEU A 89 14.17 -6.17 -2.28
CA LEU A 89 14.79 -5.53 -3.45
C LEU A 89 16.24 -5.97 -3.66
N CYS A 90 17.03 -6.12 -2.59
CA CYS A 90 18.41 -6.58 -2.71
C CYS A 90 18.50 -7.97 -3.36
N ILE A 91 17.51 -8.83 -3.15
CA ILE A 91 17.49 -10.21 -3.67
C ILE A 91 17.06 -10.25 -5.13
N LEU A 92 16.04 -9.45 -5.49
CA LEU A 92 15.38 -9.56 -6.79
C LEU A 92 16.01 -8.68 -7.89
N LEU A 93 16.70 -7.60 -7.51
CA LEU A 93 17.30 -6.71 -8.50
C LEU A 93 18.33 -7.43 -9.37
N PRO A 94 18.38 -7.14 -10.69
CA PRO A 94 17.75 -6.00 -11.38
C PRO A 94 16.28 -6.19 -11.80
N ARG A 95 15.66 -7.33 -11.47
CA ARG A 95 14.24 -7.59 -11.78
C ARG A 95 13.35 -6.87 -10.77
N LEU A 96 12.90 -5.67 -11.13
CA LEU A 96 12.02 -4.86 -10.28
C LEU A 96 10.55 -5.31 -10.46
N PRO A 97 9.80 -5.62 -9.38
CA PRO A 97 8.37 -5.94 -9.50
C PRO A 97 7.57 -4.74 -9.97
N THR A 98 6.34 -4.98 -10.41
CA THR A 98 5.40 -3.91 -10.79
C THR A 98 5.05 -3.03 -9.60
N ASP A 99 4.53 -1.83 -9.88
CA ASP A 99 4.10 -0.88 -8.85
C ASP A 99 3.03 -1.50 -7.93
N SER A 100 2.09 -2.27 -8.49
CA SER A 100 1.04 -2.96 -7.73
C SER A 100 1.60 -4.01 -6.77
N VAL A 101 2.54 -4.85 -7.22
CA VAL A 101 3.19 -5.86 -6.36
C VAL A 101 3.97 -5.19 -5.22
N ARG A 102 4.68 -4.10 -5.51
CA ARG A 102 5.41 -3.35 -4.48
C ARG A 102 4.47 -2.68 -3.48
N LEU A 103 3.33 -2.15 -3.94
CA LEU A 103 2.32 -1.56 -3.07
C LEU A 103 1.69 -2.61 -2.16
N ALA A 104 1.29 -3.76 -2.71
CA ALA A 104 0.75 -4.89 -1.95
C ALA A 104 1.73 -5.40 -0.88
N ALA A 105 3.01 -5.55 -1.23
CA ALA A 105 4.05 -5.92 -0.26
C ALA A 105 4.16 -4.89 0.88
N ARG A 106 4.10 -3.59 0.56
CA ARG A 106 4.12 -2.54 1.59
C ARG A 106 2.85 -2.52 2.45
N LEU A 107 1.69 -2.90 1.92
CA LEU A 107 0.48 -3.11 2.72
C LEU A 107 0.68 -4.23 3.73
N ILE A 108 1.18 -5.39 3.30
CA ILE A 108 1.52 -6.52 4.20
C ILE A 108 2.48 -6.04 5.30
N PHE A 109 3.57 -5.36 4.94
CA PHE A 109 4.55 -4.88 5.92
C PHE A 109 3.99 -3.83 6.88
N ALA A 110 3.07 -2.97 6.42
CA ALA A 110 2.41 -1.99 7.26
C ALA A 110 1.49 -2.65 8.29
N LEU A 111 0.72 -3.66 7.87
CA LEU A 111 -0.21 -4.40 8.73
C LEU A 111 0.51 -5.28 9.77
N LEU A 112 1.71 -5.78 9.43
CA LEU A 112 2.57 -6.53 10.36
C LEU A 112 3.29 -5.65 11.38
N SER A 113 3.27 -4.33 11.21
CA SER A 113 3.95 -3.41 12.11
C SER A 113 2.95 -2.98 13.21
N PRO A 114 3.24 -3.19 14.51
CA PRO A 114 2.30 -2.95 15.62
C PRO A 114 1.97 -1.47 15.89
N SER A 115 2.25 -0.57 14.95
CA SER A 115 2.08 0.86 15.10
C SER A 115 1.27 1.44 13.95
N ARG A 116 -0.06 1.43 14.09
CA ARG A 116 -1.01 2.40 13.52
C ARG A 116 -2.44 2.03 13.93
N SER A 117 -2.86 2.48 15.11
CA SER A 117 -4.28 2.67 15.39
C SER A 117 -4.64 4.11 15.02
N CYS A 118 -5.10 4.33 13.79
CA CYS A 118 -5.79 5.57 13.46
C CYS A 118 -7.27 5.35 13.79
N SER A 119 -7.76 5.99 14.86
CA SER A 119 -9.11 5.80 15.38
C SER A 119 -10.22 6.43 14.53
N SER A 120 -9.88 7.03 13.37
CA SER A 120 -10.80 7.76 12.49
C SER A 120 -11.02 7.12 11.12
N GLU A 121 -10.61 5.87 10.92
CA GLU A 121 -10.72 5.18 9.63
C GLU A 121 -12.20 4.92 9.27
N LEU A 122 -12.65 5.45 8.13
CA LEU A 122 -14.04 5.30 7.67
C LEU A 122 -14.30 3.90 7.08
N TYR A 123 -13.31 3.34 6.38
CA TYR A 123 -13.36 1.99 5.82
C TYR A 123 -12.01 1.34 6.01
N SER A 124 -12.03 0.10 6.49
CA SER A 124 -10.83 -0.72 6.59
C SER A 124 -10.46 -1.34 5.24
N LEU A 125 -9.22 -1.81 5.10
CA LEU A 125 -8.78 -2.59 3.94
C LEU A 125 -9.63 -3.85 3.73
N ASP A 126 -10.20 -4.41 4.81
CA ASP A 126 -11.07 -5.59 4.72
C ASP A 126 -12.33 -5.31 3.89
N GLU A 127 -12.84 -4.08 4.00
CA GLU A 127 -14.07 -3.61 3.36
C GLU A 127 -13.86 -3.08 1.94
N HIS A 128 -12.60 -3.06 1.45
CA HIS A 128 -12.32 -2.72 0.06
C HIS A 128 -12.92 -3.79 -0.86
N GLU A 129 -13.68 -3.31 -1.85
CA GLU A 129 -14.30 -4.12 -2.88
C GLU A 129 -13.24 -4.60 -3.89
N SER A 130 -13.18 -5.90 -4.13
CA SER A 130 -12.21 -6.53 -5.05
C SER A 130 -12.79 -6.74 -6.45
N HIS A 131 -14.12 -6.79 -6.58
CA HIS A 131 -14.84 -7.10 -7.80
C HIS A 131 -14.43 -8.42 -8.49
N LEU A 132 -13.74 -9.33 -7.79
CA LEU A 132 -13.22 -10.58 -8.36
C LEU A 132 -14.31 -11.41 -9.05
N ASP A 133 -15.51 -11.47 -8.47
CA ASP A 133 -16.65 -12.22 -8.99
C ASP A 133 -17.17 -11.67 -10.33
N LEU A 134 -16.88 -10.40 -10.64
CA LEU A 134 -17.30 -9.72 -11.86
C LEU A 134 -16.21 -9.69 -12.94
N MET A 135 -15.00 -10.18 -12.63
CA MET A 135 -13.88 -10.17 -13.57
C MET A 135 -13.93 -11.32 -14.57
N SER A 136 -13.45 -11.06 -15.79
CA SER A 136 -13.21 -12.13 -16.77
C SER A 136 -12.03 -13.01 -16.35
N GLU A 137 -12.03 -14.27 -16.80
CA GLU A 137 -10.97 -15.23 -16.49
C GLU A 137 -9.58 -14.74 -16.91
N GLN A 138 -9.47 -14.05 -18.05
CA GLN A 138 -8.20 -13.44 -18.48
C GLN A 138 -7.67 -12.40 -17.49
N LYS A 139 -8.56 -11.58 -16.90
CA LYS A 139 -8.15 -10.60 -15.89
C LYS A 139 -7.74 -11.28 -14.60
N LYS A 140 -8.50 -12.29 -14.16
CA LYS A 140 -8.17 -13.11 -12.98
C LYS A 140 -6.81 -13.77 -13.13
N GLU A 141 -6.52 -14.36 -14.29
CA GLU A 141 -5.20 -14.96 -14.60
C GLU A 141 -4.07 -13.93 -14.48
N GLY A 142 -4.27 -12.70 -14.99
CA GLY A 142 -3.31 -11.62 -14.82
C GLY A 142 -3.08 -11.25 -13.35
N LEU A 143 -4.13 -11.25 -12.51
CA LEU A 143 -3.99 -11.02 -11.07
C LEU A 143 -3.31 -12.20 -10.37
N CYS A 144 -3.57 -13.44 -10.77
CA CYS A 144 -2.88 -14.62 -10.26
C CYS A 144 -1.36 -14.51 -10.49
N GLN A 145 -0.94 -14.07 -11.67
CA GLN A 145 0.48 -13.86 -11.97
C GLN A 145 1.12 -12.78 -11.09
N LEU A 146 0.39 -11.69 -10.82
CA LEU A 146 0.83 -10.65 -9.89
C LEU A 146 0.88 -11.17 -8.44
N ALA A 147 -0.06 -12.01 -8.04
CA ALA A 147 -0.10 -12.64 -6.73
C ALA A 147 1.11 -13.60 -6.53
N SER A 148 1.41 -14.45 -7.50
CA SER A 148 2.62 -15.28 -7.44
C SER A 148 3.90 -14.45 -7.38
N MET A 149 3.96 -13.33 -8.12
CA MET A 149 5.07 -12.40 -8.04
C MET A 149 5.19 -11.74 -6.66
N LEU A 150 4.06 -11.41 -6.01
CA LEU A 150 4.01 -10.88 -4.65
C LEU A 150 4.55 -11.89 -3.62
N GLU A 151 4.13 -13.15 -3.71
CA GLU A 151 4.62 -14.22 -2.86
C GLU A 151 6.12 -14.40 -3.01
N LEU A 152 6.63 -14.50 -4.24
CA LEU A 152 8.08 -14.59 -4.51
C LEU A 152 8.84 -13.37 -3.96
N TYR A 153 8.29 -12.17 -4.13
CA TYR A 153 8.93 -10.93 -3.69
C TYR A 153 8.99 -10.81 -2.16
N THR A 154 7.98 -11.33 -1.46
CA THR A 154 7.85 -11.22 -0.01
C THR A 154 8.35 -12.46 0.75
N HIS A 155 8.57 -13.58 0.07
CA HIS A 155 8.92 -14.89 0.63
C HIS A 155 9.97 -14.82 1.75
N HIS A 156 11.09 -14.14 1.54
CA HIS A 156 12.15 -14.07 2.55
C HIS A 156 11.78 -13.31 3.83
N GLU A 157 10.86 -12.35 3.77
CA GLU A 157 10.41 -11.62 4.96
C GLU A 157 9.14 -12.24 5.57
N VAL A 158 8.28 -12.87 4.76
CA VAL A 158 6.98 -13.42 5.18
C VAL A 158 7.07 -14.88 5.63
N SER A 159 7.90 -15.72 5.01
CA SER A 159 8.09 -17.12 5.45
C SER A 159 8.71 -17.24 6.84
N ASN A 160 9.38 -16.18 7.31
CA ASN A 160 9.86 -16.08 8.70
C ASN A 160 8.76 -15.66 9.70
N LEU A 161 7.57 -15.30 9.22
CA LEU A 161 6.49 -14.67 9.98
C LEU A 161 5.11 -15.28 9.68
N THR A 162 5.01 -16.46 9.07
CA THR A 162 3.78 -16.98 8.45
C THR A 162 2.56 -17.04 9.40
N GLU A 163 2.78 -17.36 10.68
CA GLU A 163 1.74 -17.34 11.72
C GLU A 163 1.34 -15.90 12.12
N GLU A 164 2.31 -14.99 12.22
CA GLU A 164 2.06 -13.55 12.46
C GLU A 164 1.35 -12.89 11.27
N VAL A 165 1.67 -13.31 10.05
CA VAL A 165 1.10 -12.79 8.80
C VAL A 165 -0.38 -13.16 8.69
N THR A 166 -0.70 -14.41 8.97
CA THR A 166 -2.09 -14.91 8.91
C THR A 166 -2.97 -14.27 10.00
N SER A 167 -2.39 -13.93 11.16
CA SER A 167 -3.12 -13.30 12.25
C SER A 167 -3.22 -11.77 12.13
N ALA A 168 -2.23 -11.10 11.53
CA ALA A 168 -2.23 -9.64 11.37
C ALA A 168 -2.97 -9.14 10.11
N LEU A 169 -3.10 -9.97 9.07
CA LEU A 169 -3.85 -9.61 7.86
C LEU A 169 -5.37 -9.76 8.08
N PRO A 170 -6.17 -8.79 7.62
CA PRO A 170 -7.62 -8.92 7.58
C PRO A 170 -8.05 -10.17 6.79
N PRO A 171 -9.13 -10.87 7.18
CA PRO A 171 -9.55 -12.12 6.55
C PRO A 171 -9.63 -12.07 5.02
N SER A 172 -10.19 -10.99 4.47
CA SER A 172 -10.34 -10.81 3.01
C SER A 172 -9.03 -10.47 2.27
N CYS A 173 -7.92 -10.34 3.01
CA CYS A 173 -6.60 -9.96 2.48
C CYS A 173 -5.51 -11.01 2.78
N ARG A 174 -5.89 -12.16 3.35
CA ARG A 174 -4.93 -13.25 3.69
C ARG A 174 -4.41 -13.97 2.47
N ASP A 175 -5.25 -14.08 1.45
CA ASP A 175 -4.88 -14.62 0.14
C ASP A 175 -4.26 -13.51 -0.73
N ALA A 176 -3.16 -13.85 -1.41
CA ALA A 176 -2.38 -12.90 -2.20
C ALA A 176 -3.17 -12.36 -3.41
N LEU A 177 -4.01 -13.19 -4.04
CA LEU A 177 -4.88 -12.77 -5.14
C LEU A 177 -5.92 -11.75 -4.66
N SER A 178 -6.55 -12.02 -3.52
CA SER A 178 -7.56 -11.14 -2.92
C SER A 178 -6.97 -9.79 -2.51
N LEU A 179 -5.76 -9.78 -1.94
CA LEU A 179 -5.05 -8.53 -1.64
C LEU A 179 -4.69 -7.77 -2.93
N ILE A 180 -4.15 -8.44 -3.94
CA ILE A 180 -3.78 -7.82 -5.22
C ILE A 180 -5.00 -7.25 -5.94
N ALA A 181 -6.16 -7.91 -5.85
CA ALA A 181 -7.40 -7.40 -6.42
C ALA A 181 -7.91 -6.11 -5.76
N LYS A 182 -7.46 -5.82 -4.53
CA LYS A 182 -7.79 -4.59 -3.77
C LYS A 182 -6.78 -3.45 -3.98
N VAL A 183 -5.74 -3.67 -4.81
CA VAL A 183 -4.61 -2.75 -5.08
C VAL A 183 -4.69 -2.19 -6.50
#